data_AF-A0A933ZRK6-F1
#
_entry.id   AF-A0A933ZRK6-F1
#
_cell.length_a   1.000
_cell.length_b   1.000
_cell.length_c   1.000
_cell.angle_alpha   90.00
_cell.angle_beta   90.00
_cell.angle_gamma   90.00
#
_symmetry.space_group_name_H-M   'P 1'
#
loop_
_entity.id
_entity.type
_entity.pdbx_description
1 polymer ?
#
loop_
_entity_poly.entity_id
_entity_poly.type
_entity_poly.pdbx_seq_one_letter_code
_entity_poly.pdbx_strand_id
1 'polypeptide(L)'
;MTIREGKWDCPQCGLKGNRGSEQKCRQCNKVRGDEVRFYLEDEAAEVLDEAQLAKAQAGADWVCQFCEAINPAGGKQCRSCGAERTEKQREVKEILDQPVSPPLPPPKKKGLGRPAGIVGMLALLLGGGGWLLCAPSERAMSLARVSWERTIEVERYDTVVKEAWRDEVPGGGRVQSATQKVHHVNKVQTGTRAVSKQVEEKVQTGTRTVKVGKKDLGNGYFEDITKEEPVYERRTRTVTEDEPVYRDDPVYKDWCKYEIEEWHRDRTERASAADATPHWPQTRLSGGKEREGKRSEAYLAVFKDEKGKEWEWKPPFDSWKGLAVGQTYKLDVSRLGGIQGLAK
;
A
#
# COMPACT_ATOMS: atom_id res chain seq x y z
N MET A 1 47.89 3.54 -4.04
CA MET A 1 47.56 2.44 -4.98
C MET A 1 48.14 1.18 -4.37
N THR A 2 47.31 0.21 -4.06
CA THR A 2 47.74 -1.02 -3.37
C THR A 2 47.84 -2.14 -4.41
N ILE A 3 49.02 -2.73 -4.55
CA ILE A 3 49.29 -3.82 -5.49
C ILE A 3 49.27 -5.14 -4.73
N ARG A 4 48.67 -6.18 -5.32
CA ARG A 4 48.59 -7.53 -4.75
C ARG A 4 49.06 -8.56 -5.77
N GLU A 5 49.73 -9.60 -5.31
CA GLU A 5 50.15 -10.70 -6.18
C GLU A 5 48.99 -11.68 -6.40
N GLY A 6 48.66 -11.93 -7.66
CA GLY A 6 47.67 -12.93 -8.06
C GLY A 6 48.24 -14.34 -8.07
N LYS A 7 47.42 -15.27 -8.55
CA LYS A 7 47.76 -16.66 -8.74
C LYS A 7 47.27 -17.15 -10.10
N TRP A 8 47.79 -18.29 -10.53
CA TRP A 8 47.33 -18.98 -11.73
C TRP A 8 47.39 -20.50 -11.59
N ASP A 9 46.53 -21.18 -12.33
CA ASP A 9 46.45 -22.64 -12.34
C ASP A 9 47.09 -23.20 -13.60
N CYS A 10 47.90 -24.25 -13.45
CA CYS A 10 48.62 -24.86 -14.57
C CYS A 10 47.70 -25.81 -15.35
N PRO A 11 47.40 -25.53 -16.64
CA PRO A 11 46.51 -26.38 -17.44
C PRO A 11 47.13 -27.74 -17.81
N GLN A 12 48.43 -27.91 -17.59
CA GLN A 12 49.21 -29.04 -18.08
C GLN A 12 49.33 -30.17 -17.05
N CYS A 13 49.46 -29.81 -15.77
CA CYS A 13 49.55 -30.77 -14.67
C CYS A 13 48.43 -30.60 -13.64
N GLY A 14 47.56 -29.60 -13.80
CA GLY A 14 46.45 -29.33 -12.89
C GLY A 14 46.85 -28.66 -11.57
N LEU A 15 48.13 -28.34 -11.35
CA LEU A 15 48.56 -27.64 -10.14
C LEU A 15 47.87 -26.28 -10.02
N LYS A 16 47.20 -26.06 -8.90
CA LYS A 16 46.56 -24.79 -8.59
C LYS A 16 47.46 -23.86 -7.79
N GLY A 17 47.27 -22.56 -7.98
CA GLY A 17 47.85 -21.53 -7.14
C GLY A 17 49.34 -21.31 -7.34
N ASN A 18 49.85 -21.43 -8.57
CA ASN A 18 51.17 -20.88 -8.89
C ASN A 18 51.15 -19.36 -8.65
N ARG A 19 52.26 -18.83 -8.16
CA ARG A 19 52.42 -17.38 -7.95
C ARG A 19 52.27 -16.62 -9.25
N GLY A 20 51.53 -15.51 -9.21
CA GLY A 20 51.25 -14.64 -10.35
C GLY A 20 52.52 -14.06 -10.97
N SER A 21 53.56 -13.80 -10.19
CA SER A 21 54.83 -13.32 -10.75
C SER A 21 55.67 -14.41 -11.45
N GLU A 22 55.35 -15.69 -11.24
CA GLU A 22 56.14 -16.82 -11.74
C GLU A 22 55.66 -17.27 -13.13
N GLN A 23 56.59 -17.31 -14.08
CA GLN A 23 56.32 -17.69 -15.47
C GLN A 23 56.27 -19.22 -15.68
N LYS A 24 56.82 -20.01 -14.75
CA LYS A 24 56.89 -21.46 -14.84
C LYS A 24 56.06 -22.11 -13.74
N CYS A 25 55.40 -23.21 -14.06
CA CYS A 25 54.73 -24.02 -13.06
C CYS A 25 55.76 -24.61 -12.10
N ARG A 26 55.56 -24.44 -10.79
CA ARG A 26 56.51 -24.95 -9.76
C ARG A 26 56.59 -26.49 -9.68
N GLN A 27 55.66 -27.21 -10.30
CA GLN A 27 55.63 -28.68 -10.29
C GLN A 27 56.15 -29.30 -11.59
N CYS A 28 55.64 -28.88 -12.74
CA CYS A 28 56.00 -29.48 -14.03
C CYS A 28 56.97 -28.63 -14.87
N ASN A 29 57.42 -27.48 -14.36
CA ASN A 29 58.33 -26.53 -15.02
C ASN A 29 57.86 -25.97 -16.38
N LYS A 30 56.66 -26.30 -16.83
CA LYS A 30 56.09 -25.76 -18.06
C LYS A 30 55.85 -24.25 -17.91
N VAL A 31 56.26 -23.50 -18.93
CA VAL A 31 56.01 -22.06 -19.04
C VAL A 31 54.51 -21.84 -19.24
N ARG A 32 53.94 -20.84 -18.58
CA ARG A 32 52.53 -20.45 -18.74
C ARG A 32 52.28 -19.92 -20.16
N GLY A 33 51.18 -20.33 -20.75
CA GLY A 33 50.69 -19.84 -22.05
C GLY A 33 49.53 -18.85 -21.90
N ASP A 34 49.15 -18.23 -23.01
CA ASP A 34 48.10 -17.19 -23.10
C ASP A 34 46.76 -17.62 -22.48
N GLU A 35 46.46 -18.93 -22.49
CA GLU A 35 45.25 -19.53 -21.95
C GLU A 35 45.09 -19.39 -20.42
N VAL A 36 46.20 -19.16 -19.72
CA VAL A 36 46.22 -19.06 -18.27
C VAL A 36 45.48 -17.80 -17.83
N ARG A 37 44.57 -17.92 -16.86
CA ARG A 37 43.87 -16.77 -16.25
C ARG A 37 44.44 -16.49 -14.87
N PHE A 38 44.78 -15.24 -14.61
CA PHE A 38 45.14 -14.80 -13.26
C PHE A 38 43.88 -14.63 -12.42
N TYR A 39 43.99 -14.96 -11.15
CA TYR A 39 42.98 -14.67 -10.15
C TYR A 39 43.65 -14.12 -8.90
N LEU A 40 42.88 -13.35 -8.13
CA LEU A 40 43.31 -12.79 -6.86
C LEU A 40 42.43 -13.39 -5.78
N GLU A 41 43.06 -13.98 -4.76
CA GLU A 41 42.38 -14.45 -3.56
C GLU A 41 41.93 -13.26 -2.70
N ASP A 42 40.84 -13.43 -1.95
CA ASP A 42 40.20 -12.32 -1.20
C ASP A 42 41.14 -11.72 -0.13
N GLU A 43 42.01 -12.54 0.45
CA GLU A 43 42.99 -12.15 1.48
C GLU A 43 44.43 -12.02 0.94
N ALA A 44 44.62 -11.92 -0.38
CA ALA A 44 45.95 -11.80 -0.97
C ALA A 44 46.71 -10.60 -0.39
N ALA A 45 47.89 -10.83 0.17
CA ALA A 45 48.68 -9.78 0.81
C ALA A 45 49.10 -8.66 -0.16
N GLU A 46 49.25 -7.45 0.38
CA GLU A 46 49.85 -6.34 -0.35
C GLU A 46 51.32 -6.62 -0.65
N VAL A 47 51.73 -6.29 -1.86
CA VAL A 47 53.12 -6.35 -2.29
C VAL A 47 53.83 -5.10 -1.79
N LEU A 48 54.71 -5.27 -0.80
CA LEU A 48 55.49 -4.17 -0.22
C LEU A 48 56.94 -4.14 -0.75
N ASP A 49 57.42 -5.23 -1.34
CA ASP A 49 58.77 -5.33 -1.88
C ASP A 49 58.92 -4.48 -3.16
N GLU A 50 59.91 -3.59 -3.17
CA GLU A 50 60.14 -2.64 -4.28
C GLU A 50 60.43 -3.34 -5.61
N ALA A 51 61.16 -4.47 -5.59
CA ALA A 51 61.48 -5.20 -6.81
C ALA A 51 60.24 -5.90 -7.38
N GLN A 52 59.33 -6.40 -6.54
CA GLN A 52 58.04 -6.92 -6.97
C GLN A 52 57.10 -5.80 -7.46
N LEU A 53 57.07 -4.64 -6.79
CA LEU A 53 56.32 -3.47 -7.24
C LEU A 53 56.79 -3.01 -8.62
N ALA A 54 58.11 -2.93 -8.84
CA ALA A 54 58.68 -2.61 -10.15
C ALA A 54 58.28 -3.63 -11.23
N LYS A 55 58.23 -4.93 -10.90
CA LYS A 55 57.72 -5.96 -11.81
C LYS A 55 56.24 -5.77 -12.13
N ALA A 56 55.42 -5.46 -11.12
CA ALA A 56 54.00 -5.21 -11.31
C ALA A 56 53.74 -4.01 -12.22
N GLN A 57 54.55 -2.96 -12.06
CA GLN A 57 54.47 -1.71 -12.84
C GLN A 57 55.17 -1.77 -14.21
N ALA A 58 55.88 -2.86 -14.52
CA ALA A 58 56.60 -3.01 -15.80
C ALA A 58 55.67 -3.14 -17.02
N GLY A 59 54.36 -3.33 -16.78
CA GLY A 59 53.34 -3.55 -17.81
C GLY A 59 52.91 -5.01 -17.91
N ALA A 60 51.93 -5.27 -18.79
CA ALA A 60 51.43 -6.61 -19.04
C ALA A 60 52.47 -7.49 -19.71
N ASP A 61 52.43 -8.79 -19.43
CA ASP A 61 53.30 -9.73 -20.11
C ASP A 61 52.96 -9.80 -21.60
N TRP A 62 54.00 -9.93 -22.44
CA TRP A 62 53.83 -10.08 -23.88
C TRP A 62 53.78 -11.56 -24.28
N VAL A 63 53.04 -11.85 -25.36
CA VAL A 63 52.81 -13.21 -25.87
C VAL A 63 53.60 -13.38 -27.15
N CYS A 64 54.46 -14.39 -27.21
CA CYS A 64 55.26 -14.65 -28.41
C CYS A 64 54.35 -15.13 -29.56
N GLN A 65 54.34 -14.42 -30.69
CA GLN A 65 53.54 -14.82 -31.85
C GLN A 65 54.01 -16.13 -32.52
N PHE A 66 55.25 -16.56 -32.26
CA PHE A 66 55.82 -17.76 -32.89
C PHE A 66 55.56 -19.05 -32.12
N CYS A 67 55.60 -19.00 -30.78
CA CYS A 67 55.47 -20.19 -29.92
C CYS A 67 54.44 -20.02 -28.78
N GLU A 68 53.74 -18.88 -28.75
CA GLU A 68 52.68 -18.55 -27.78
C GLU A 68 53.11 -18.49 -26.30
N ALA A 69 54.41 -18.61 -26.02
CA ALA A 69 54.96 -18.45 -24.68
C ALA A 69 54.78 -17.01 -24.15
N ILE A 70 54.36 -16.89 -22.89
CA ILE A 70 54.28 -15.62 -22.18
C ILE A 70 55.66 -15.19 -21.70
N ASN A 71 55.95 -13.90 -21.82
CA ASN A 71 57.22 -13.30 -21.43
C ASN A 71 56.98 -12.00 -20.63
N PRO A 72 57.82 -11.70 -19.62
CA PRO A 72 57.71 -10.46 -18.87
C PRO A 72 57.75 -9.22 -19.76
N ALA A 73 56.97 -8.20 -19.39
CA ALA A 73 56.82 -6.94 -20.13
C ALA A 73 58.13 -6.27 -20.57
N GLY A 74 59.20 -6.37 -19.77
CA GLY A 74 60.51 -5.79 -20.08
C GLY A 74 61.39 -6.63 -21.04
N GLY A 75 61.00 -7.85 -21.39
CA GLY A 75 61.80 -8.75 -22.23
C GLY A 75 61.80 -8.32 -23.70
N LYS A 76 62.96 -8.34 -24.36
CA LYS A 76 63.11 -8.01 -25.80
C LYS A 76 63.05 -9.22 -26.73
N GLN A 77 63.24 -10.43 -26.19
CA GLN A 77 63.26 -11.70 -26.92
C GLN A 77 62.54 -12.78 -26.11
N CYS A 78 61.96 -13.76 -26.80
CA CYS A 78 61.23 -14.86 -26.20
C CYS A 78 62.19 -15.80 -25.47
N ARG A 79 61.94 -16.03 -24.17
CA ARG A 79 62.76 -16.92 -23.34
C ARG A 79 62.64 -18.40 -23.73
N SER A 80 61.66 -18.77 -24.55
CA SER A 80 61.41 -20.15 -24.97
C SER A 80 61.97 -20.49 -26.35
N CYS A 81 61.85 -19.58 -27.34
CA CYS A 81 62.27 -19.84 -28.73
C CYS A 81 63.29 -18.83 -29.29
N GLY A 82 63.63 -17.77 -28.55
CA GLY A 82 64.58 -16.74 -28.99
C GLY A 82 64.04 -15.69 -29.94
N ALA A 83 62.80 -15.81 -30.42
CA ALA A 83 62.20 -14.84 -31.34
C ALA A 83 62.10 -13.43 -30.71
N GLU A 84 62.22 -12.39 -31.53
CA GLU A 84 62.09 -11.01 -31.09
C GLU A 84 60.69 -10.69 -30.57
N ARG A 85 60.60 -9.68 -29.69
CA ARG A 85 59.34 -9.20 -29.13
C ARG A 85 58.44 -8.65 -30.23
N THR A 86 57.16 -8.96 -30.10
CA THR A 86 56.07 -8.39 -30.90
C THR A 86 55.11 -7.62 -29.99
N GLU A 87 54.13 -6.93 -30.57
CA GLU A 87 53.16 -6.10 -29.84
C GLU A 87 52.08 -6.89 -29.10
N LYS A 88 51.91 -8.19 -29.41
CA LYS A 88 50.88 -9.01 -28.75
C LYS A 88 51.18 -9.11 -27.24
N GLN A 89 50.25 -8.66 -26.42
CA GLN A 89 50.36 -8.70 -24.96
C GLN A 89 49.05 -9.10 -24.30
N ARG A 90 49.14 -9.53 -23.05
CA ARG A 90 47.98 -9.86 -22.23
C ARG A 90 47.15 -8.60 -21.95
N GLU A 91 45.85 -8.80 -21.84
CA GLU A 91 44.91 -7.72 -21.56
C GLU A 91 45.06 -7.22 -20.12
N VAL A 92 45.07 -5.90 -19.95
CA VAL A 92 44.90 -5.24 -18.65
C VAL A 92 43.42 -4.99 -18.45
N LYS A 93 42.83 -5.52 -17.38
CA LYS A 93 41.37 -5.52 -17.20
C LYS A 93 40.95 -5.01 -15.83
N GLU A 94 40.02 -4.06 -15.82
CA GLU A 94 39.36 -3.61 -14.60
C GLU A 94 38.16 -4.51 -14.27
N ILE A 95 38.15 -5.01 -13.04
CA ILE A 95 37.13 -5.90 -12.48
C ILE A 95 36.55 -5.16 -11.28
N LEU A 96 35.47 -4.43 -11.52
CA LEU A 96 34.73 -3.77 -10.44
C LEU A 96 33.92 -4.80 -9.66
N ASP A 97 33.93 -4.66 -8.35
CA ASP A 97 33.04 -5.43 -7.49
C ASP A 97 31.62 -4.99 -7.86
N GLN A 98 30.78 -5.96 -8.24
CA GLN A 98 29.36 -5.65 -8.35
C GLN A 98 28.90 -5.19 -6.98
N PRO A 99 28.12 -4.09 -6.88
CA PRO A 99 27.57 -3.69 -5.61
C PRO A 99 26.87 -4.92 -5.04
N VAL A 100 27.34 -5.38 -3.87
CA VAL A 100 26.64 -6.40 -3.10
C VAL A 100 25.28 -5.76 -2.83
N SER A 101 24.32 -6.11 -3.66
CA SER A 101 22.94 -5.69 -3.45
C SER A 101 22.63 -6.23 -2.07
N PRO A 102 22.25 -5.38 -1.09
CA PRO A 102 21.82 -5.88 0.20
C PRO A 102 20.85 -7.03 -0.07
N PRO A 103 20.99 -8.18 0.62
CA PRO A 103 20.12 -9.32 0.39
C PRO A 103 18.71 -8.77 0.34
N LEU A 104 18.06 -8.97 -0.82
CA LEU A 104 16.72 -8.44 -1.04
C LEU A 104 15.93 -8.76 0.23
N PRO A 105 15.30 -7.77 0.88
CA PRO A 105 14.47 -8.05 2.04
C PRO A 105 13.58 -9.24 1.64
N PRO A 106 13.48 -10.29 2.48
CA PRO A 106 12.74 -11.50 2.12
C PRO A 106 11.42 -11.02 1.55
N PRO A 107 11.04 -11.49 0.34
CA PRO A 107 9.98 -10.85 -0.41
C PRO A 107 8.80 -10.72 0.52
N LYS A 108 8.49 -9.47 0.91
CA LYS A 108 7.18 -9.18 1.49
C LYS A 108 6.25 -9.75 0.45
N LYS A 109 5.49 -10.80 0.80
CA LYS A 109 4.49 -11.43 -0.05
C LYS A 109 3.43 -10.36 -0.37
N LYS A 110 3.78 -9.46 -1.29
CA LYS A 110 2.85 -8.57 -1.96
C LYS A 110 2.43 -9.35 -3.18
N GLY A 111 1.15 -9.72 -3.14
CA GLY A 111 0.49 -10.54 -4.12
C GLY A 111 0.85 -10.13 -5.54
N LEU A 112 1.04 -11.16 -6.34
CA LEU A 112 1.29 -11.16 -7.77
C LEU A 112 0.33 -10.20 -8.50
N GLY A 113 0.80 -8.98 -8.78
CA GLY A 113 0.24 -8.11 -9.80
C GLY A 113 0.69 -8.59 -11.17
N ARG A 114 -0.20 -9.30 -11.89
CA ARG A 114 0.00 -9.73 -13.28
C ARG A 114 -0.20 -8.54 -14.25
N PRO A 115 0.49 -8.54 -15.41
CA PRO A 115 0.36 -7.49 -16.42
C PRO A 115 -1.03 -7.51 -17.06
N ALA A 116 -1.61 -6.32 -17.24
CA ALA A 116 -2.53 -5.84 -18.28
C ALA A 116 -3.38 -6.81 -19.14
N GLY A 117 -3.85 -7.94 -18.59
CA GLY A 117 -4.77 -8.87 -19.28
C GLY A 117 -5.81 -9.52 -18.36
N ILE A 118 -5.88 -9.12 -17.08
CA ILE A 118 -6.71 -9.80 -16.05
C ILE A 118 -7.62 -8.82 -15.28
N VAL A 119 -7.59 -7.51 -15.59
CA VAL A 119 -8.56 -6.55 -15.02
C VAL A 119 -9.98 -6.83 -15.53
N GLY A 120 -10.13 -7.38 -16.73
CA GLY A 120 -11.42 -7.89 -17.20
C GLY A 120 -11.90 -9.13 -16.43
N MET A 121 -11.00 -10.04 -16.03
CA MET A 121 -11.40 -11.36 -15.53
C MET A 121 -11.64 -11.40 -14.01
N LEU A 122 -11.01 -10.54 -13.21
CA LEU A 122 -11.29 -10.44 -11.76
C LEU A 122 -12.44 -9.48 -11.41
N ALA A 123 -12.72 -8.48 -12.26
CA ALA A 123 -14.01 -7.78 -12.23
C ALA A 123 -15.16 -8.71 -12.68
N LEU A 124 -14.89 -9.66 -13.59
CA LEU A 124 -15.83 -10.75 -13.94
C LEU A 124 -15.92 -11.86 -12.87
N LEU A 125 -14.90 -12.10 -12.03
CA LEU A 125 -14.96 -13.13 -10.98
C LEU A 125 -15.36 -12.60 -9.60
N LEU A 126 -15.13 -11.32 -9.29
CA LEU A 126 -15.66 -10.68 -8.08
C LEU A 126 -16.97 -9.92 -8.35
N GLY A 127 -17.14 -9.35 -9.53
CA GLY A 127 -18.41 -8.75 -9.98
C GLY A 127 -19.36 -9.76 -10.64
N GLY A 128 -18.86 -10.82 -11.30
CA GLY A 128 -19.70 -11.88 -11.89
C GLY A 128 -19.70 -13.19 -11.09
N GLY A 129 -18.58 -13.58 -10.46
CA GLY A 129 -18.53 -14.73 -9.54
C GLY A 129 -19.03 -14.39 -8.12
N GLY A 130 -18.85 -13.16 -7.65
CA GLY A 130 -19.55 -12.65 -6.45
C GLY A 130 -21.05 -12.51 -6.68
N TRP A 131 -21.48 -12.21 -7.92
CA TRP A 131 -22.88 -12.22 -8.31
C TRP A 131 -23.45 -13.65 -8.40
N LEU A 132 -22.69 -14.63 -8.92
CA LEU A 132 -23.08 -16.05 -8.90
C LEU A 132 -23.07 -16.68 -7.48
N LEU A 133 -22.17 -16.24 -6.59
CA LEU A 133 -22.11 -16.70 -5.20
C LEU A 133 -23.09 -15.96 -4.27
N CYS A 134 -23.72 -14.89 -4.74
CA CYS A 134 -24.83 -14.20 -4.07
C CYS A 134 -26.18 -14.43 -4.75
N ALA A 135 -26.24 -15.29 -5.78
CA ALA A 135 -27.50 -15.61 -6.46
C ALA A 135 -28.49 -16.25 -5.45
N PRO A 136 -29.74 -15.74 -5.37
CA PRO A 136 -30.75 -16.32 -4.51
C PRO A 136 -31.07 -17.75 -4.95
N SER A 137 -31.35 -18.63 -3.99
CA SER A 137 -31.87 -19.96 -4.28
C SER A 137 -33.39 -19.90 -4.37
N GLU A 138 -33.96 -20.41 -5.46
CA GLU A 138 -35.41 -20.64 -5.56
C GLU A 138 -35.83 -21.75 -4.60
N ARG A 139 -36.88 -21.49 -3.81
CA ARG A 139 -37.52 -22.49 -2.94
C ARG A 139 -39.02 -22.44 -3.09
N ALA A 140 -39.63 -23.60 -3.33
CA ALA A 140 -41.07 -23.74 -3.26
C ALA A 140 -41.50 -23.80 -1.79
N MET A 141 -42.33 -22.86 -1.36
CA MET A 141 -42.86 -22.82 0.01
C MET A 141 -44.34 -22.46 -0.02
N SER A 142 -45.12 -23.02 0.90
CA SER A 142 -46.55 -22.73 1.01
C SER A 142 -46.78 -21.49 1.86
N LEU A 143 -47.68 -20.62 1.44
CA LEU A 143 -48.05 -19.45 2.22
C LEU A 143 -48.92 -19.87 3.40
N ALA A 144 -48.41 -19.72 4.62
CA ALA A 144 -49.08 -20.15 5.84
C ALA A 144 -50.03 -19.09 6.40
N ARG A 145 -49.60 -17.81 6.39
CA ARG A 145 -50.41 -16.68 6.84
C ARG A 145 -49.91 -15.39 6.23
N VAL A 146 -50.79 -14.40 6.21
CA VAL A 146 -50.48 -13.02 5.87
C VAL A 146 -50.94 -12.11 6.98
N SER A 147 -50.26 -10.99 7.17
CA SER A 147 -50.73 -9.91 8.02
C SER A 147 -50.31 -8.57 7.46
N TRP A 148 -51.02 -7.53 7.83
CA TRP A 148 -50.75 -6.17 7.38
C TRP A 148 -50.92 -5.19 8.54
N GLU A 149 -50.22 -4.07 8.44
CA GLU A 149 -50.34 -2.92 9.32
C GLU A 149 -50.33 -1.65 8.46
N ARG A 150 -51.34 -0.79 8.62
CA ARG A 150 -51.42 0.52 7.99
C ARG A 150 -51.64 1.57 9.06
N THR A 151 -50.88 2.66 8.96
CA THR A 151 -50.95 3.78 9.90
C THR A 151 -51.15 5.09 9.18
N ILE A 152 -51.95 5.98 9.76
CA ILE A 152 -52.09 7.37 9.33
C ILE A 152 -51.66 8.23 10.51
N GLU A 153 -50.64 9.05 10.31
CA GLU A 153 -50.33 10.11 11.27
C GLU A 153 -51.44 11.16 11.23
N VAL A 154 -51.90 11.60 12.39
CA VAL A 154 -52.79 12.74 12.53
C VAL A 154 -51.94 13.89 13.05
N GLU A 155 -51.88 14.94 12.26
CA GLU A 155 -51.23 16.19 12.64
C GLU A 155 -52.27 17.14 13.22
N ARG A 156 -51.85 17.90 14.22
CA ARG A 156 -52.65 18.94 14.85
C ARG A 156 -51.98 20.29 14.69
N TYR A 157 -52.79 21.28 14.37
CA TYR A 157 -52.40 22.68 14.33
C TYR A 157 -52.60 23.27 15.72
N ASP A 158 -51.49 23.52 16.42
CA ASP A 158 -51.50 24.07 17.78
C ASP A 158 -50.33 25.04 17.97
N THR A 159 -50.41 25.82 19.05
CA THR A 159 -49.33 26.71 19.45
C THR A 159 -48.29 25.92 20.22
N VAL A 160 -47.08 25.80 19.67
CA VAL A 160 -45.96 25.13 20.32
C VAL A 160 -44.91 26.15 20.75
N VAL A 161 -44.24 25.85 21.86
CA VAL A 161 -43.14 26.66 22.38
C VAL A 161 -41.82 26.03 21.97
N LYS A 162 -40.98 26.81 21.29
CA LYS A 162 -39.67 26.40 20.78
C LYS A 162 -38.58 27.37 21.24
N GLU A 163 -37.34 26.93 21.05
CA GLU A 163 -36.16 27.75 21.31
C GLU A 163 -35.25 27.77 20.08
N ALA A 164 -34.68 28.94 19.77
CA ALA A 164 -33.72 29.12 18.68
C ALA A 164 -32.91 30.40 18.90
N TRP A 165 -31.84 30.61 18.13
CA TRP A 165 -31.21 31.92 18.05
C TRP A 165 -32.16 32.95 17.43
N ARG A 166 -32.05 34.22 17.83
CA ARG A 166 -32.97 35.29 17.39
C ARG A 166 -33.10 35.40 15.87
N ASP A 167 -32.01 35.21 15.14
CA ASP A 167 -31.94 35.23 13.67
C ASP A 167 -32.49 33.97 12.99
N GLU A 168 -32.77 32.93 13.77
CA GLU A 168 -33.35 31.66 13.30
C GLU A 168 -34.84 31.54 13.65
N VAL A 169 -35.42 32.50 14.39
CA VAL A 169 -36.84 32.51 14.70
C VAL A 169 -37.64 32.75 13.40
N PRO A 170 -38.54 31.83 12.99
CA PRO A 170 -39.32 32.00 11.76
C PRO A 170 -40.25 33.21 11.82
N GLY A 171 -40.67 33.74 10.66
CA GLY A 171 -41.52 34.93 10.56
C GLY A 171 -42.91 34.84 11.24
N GLY A 172 -43.35 33.65 11.62
CA GLY A 172 -44.56 33.41 12.42
C GLY A 172 -44.33 33.23 13.93
N GLY A 173 -43.08 33.21 14.39
CA GLY A 173 -42.71 33.00 15.78
C GLY A 173 -42.86 34.27 16.63
N ARG A 174 -43.58 34.18 17.75
CA ARG A 174 -43.75 35.24 18.75
C ARG A 174 -42.79 35.00 19.90
N VAL A 175 -41.73 35.80 20.00
CA VAL A 175 -40.72 35.69 21.05
C VAL A 175 -41.33 36.01 22.42
N GLN A 176 -41.25 35.07 23.36
CA GLN A 176 -41.67 35.24 24.76
C GLN A 176 -40.53 35.81 25.62
N SER A 177 -39.32 35.28 25.45
CA SER A 177 -38.14 35.69 26.22
C SER A 177 -36.87 35.53 25.41
N ALA A 178 -35.87 36.37 25.68
CA ALA A 178 -34.55 36.27 25.09
C ALA A 178 -33.49 36.29 26.19
N THR A 179 -32.48 35.42 26.09
CA THR A 179 -31.36 35.35 27.03
C THR A 179 -30.07 35.31 26.25
N GLN A 180 -29.06 36.07 26.67
CA GLN A 180 -27.75 36.01 26.04
C GLN A 180 -27.07 34.67 26.31
N LYS A 181 -26.70 33.97 25.24
CA LYS A 181 -25.89 32.74 25.29
C LYS A 181 -24.72 32.86 24.32
N VAL A 182 -23.64 32.12 24.60
CA VAL A 182 -22.50 32.02 23.69
C VAL A 182 -22.96 31.30 22.41
N HIS A 183 -22.93 32.00 21.29
CA HIS A 183 -23.33 31.49 19.97
C HIS A 183 -22.16 30.79 19.26
N HIS A 184 -20.98 31.41 19.30
CA HIS A 184 -19.72 30.79 18.88
C HIS A 184 -18.54 31.48 19.56
N VAL A 185 -17.34 30.93 19.39
CA VAL A 185 -16.09 31.48 19.92
C VAL A 185 -15.17 31.80 18.74
N ASN A 186 -14.73 33.05 18.65
CA ASN A 186 -13.72 33.46 17.68
C ASN A 186 -12.34 33.20 18.23
N LYS A 187 -11.47 32.55 17.46
CA LYS A 187 -10.05 32.42 17.79
C LYS A 187 -9.29 33.57 17.15
N VAL A 188 -8.88 34.54 17.97
CA VAL A 188 -8.13 35.70 17.51
C VAL A 188 -6.67 35.47 17.84
N GLN A 189 -5.79 35.53 16.83
CA GLN A 189 -4.35 35.48 17.08
C GLN A 189 -3.93 36.76 17.78
N THR A 190 -3.44 36.65 19.01
CA THR A 190 -3.01 37.79 19.85
C THR A 190 -1.51 38.03 19.78
N GLY A 191 -0.76 37.15 19.15
CA GLY A 191 0.67 37.31 18.94
C GLY A 191 1.33 36.01 18.49
N THR A 192 2.65 35.96 18.70
CA THR A 192 3.47 34.76 18.52
C THR A 192 4.31 34.54 19.76
N ARG A 193 4.73 33.29 19.97
CA ARG A 193 5.69 32.91 21.00
C ARG A 193 6.81 32.13 20.35
N ALA A 194 8.04 32.54 20.61
CA ALA A 194 9.22 31.81 20.23
C ALA A 194 9.26 30.45 20.96
N VAL A 195 9.38 29.37 20.20
CA VAL A 195 9.53 28.00 20.70
C VAL A 195 10.84 27.43 20.14
N SER A 196 11.72 27.00 21.04
CA SER A 196 12.96 26.34 20.67
C SER A 196 12.77 24.83 20.60
N LYS A 197 13.15 24.23 19.48
CA LYS A 197 13.08 22.78 19.21
C LYS A 197 14.47 22.27 18.81
N GLN A 198 14.82 21.05 19.22
CA GLN A 198 16.02 20.37 18.74
C GLN A 198 15.69 19.67 17.43
N VAL A 199 16.44 19.97 16.37
CA VAL A 199 16.30 19.33 15.07
C VAL A 199 17.58 18.56 14.77
N GLU A 200 17.44 17.30 14.32
CA GLU A 200 18.58 16.49 13.84
C GLU A 200 18.90 16.85 12.39
N GLU A 201 20.16 17.11 12.11
CA GLU A 201 20.69 17.36 10.77
C GLU A 201 21.84 16.38 10.48
N LYS A 202 21.91 15.90 9.23
CA LYS A 202 23.04 15.10 8.75
C LYS A 202 24.08 16.03 8.15
N VAL A 203 25.22 16.13 8.80
CA VAL A 203 26.35 16.95 8.35
C VAL A 203 27.42 16.01 7.80
N GLN A 204 27.90 16.27 6.58
CA GLN A 204 29.05 15.53 6.05
C GLN A 204 30.29 15.92 6.85
N THR A 205 30.91 14.95 7.52
CA THR A 205 32.05 15.17 8.41
C THR A 205 33.38 14.74 7.82
N GLY A 206 33.35 14.01 6.71
CA GLY A 206 34.56 13.63 5.99
C GLY A 206 34.26 12.72 4.81
N THR A 207 35.31 12.04 4.35
CA THR A 207 35.24 10.98 3.35
C THR A 207 35.97 9.75 3.87
N ARG A 208 35.57 8.57 3.41
CA ARG A 208 36.29 7.32 3.62
C ARG A 208 36.62 6.70 2.28
N THR A 209 37.80 6.10 2.17
CA THR A 209 38.21 5.35 0.98
C THR A 209 37.71 3.92 1.08
N VAL A 210 36.97 3.45 0.07
CA VAL A 210 36.50 2.07 -0.04
C VAL A 210 37.06 1.42 -1.29
N LYS A 211 37.46 0.15 -1.19
CA LYS A 211 37.82 -0.67 -2.36
C LYS A 211 36.54 -1.03 -3.11
N VAL A 212 36.52 -0.77 -4.42
CA VAL A 212 35.38 -0.99 -5.32
C VAL A 212 35.71 -1.99 -6.43
N GLY A 213 36.90 -2.56 -6.41
CA GLY A 213 37.31 -3.56 -7.39
C GLY A 213 38.82 -3.78 -7.42
N LYS A 214 39.26 -4.45 -8.49
CA LYS A 214 40.66 -4.75 -8.77
C LYS A 214 40.95 -4.64 -10.27
N LYS A 215 42.15 -4.24 -10.63
CA LYS A 215 42.65 -4.17 -12.00
C LYS A 215 43.71 -5.23 -12.20
N ASP A 216 43.45 -6.20 -13.07
CA ASP A 216 44.44 -7.19 -13.52
C ASP A 216 45.47 -6.47 -14.41
N LEU A 217 46.73 -6.48 -14.00
CA LEU A 217 47.83 -5.84 -14.73
C LEU A 217 48.40 -6.72 -15.85
N GLY A 218 47.85 -7.92 -16.07
CA GLY A 218 48.21 -8.80 -17.18
C GLY A 218 49.56 -9.51 -17.00
N ASN A 219 50.26 -9.29 -15.89
CA ASN A 219 51.55 -9.90 -15.56
C ASN A 219 51.48 -10.77 -14.27
N GLY A 220 50.27 -10.98 -13.76
CA GLY A 220 49.99 -11.73 -12.54
C GLY A 220 49.95 -10.91 -11.27
N TYR A 221 50.03 -9.58 -11.38
CA TYR A 221 49.71 -8.64 -10.30
C TYR A 221 48.36 -7.97 -10.53
N PHE A 222 47.75 -7.50 -9.44
CA PHE A 222 46.49 -6.76 -9.43
C PHE A 222 46.66 -5.44 -8.67
N GLU A 223 45.96 -4.40 -9.08
CA GLU A 223 45.89 -3.11 -8.39
C GLU A 223 44.49 -2.91 -7.80
N ASP A 224 44.38 -2.55 -6.53
CA ASP A 224 43.10 -2.23 -5.88
C ASP A 224 42.51 -0.93 -6.46
N ILE A 225 41.27 -0.99 -6.93
CA ILE A 225 40.51 0.19 -7.37
C ILE A 225 39.75 0.72 -6.17
N THR A 226 39.97 1.98 -5.81
CA THR A 226 39.33 2.62 -4.65
C THR A 226 38.50 3.83 -5.04
N LYS A 227 37.45 4.12 -4.27
CA LYS A 227 36.59 5.30 -4.40
C LYS A 227 36.41 5.99 -3.05
N GLU A 228 36.32 7.31 -3.04
CA GLU A 228 35.95 8.06 -1.84
C GLU A 228 34.43 8.14 -1.69
N GLU A 229 33.93 7.83 -0.49
CA GLU A 229 32.53 7.96 -0.10
C GLU A 229 32.36 8.98 1.02
N PRO A 230 31.34 9.83 1.00
CA PRO A 230 31.08 10.79 2.08
C PRO A 230 30.64 10.07 3.36
N VAL A 231 31.18 10.52 4.49
CA VAL A 231 30.78 10.08 5.84
C VAL A 231 29.94 11.18 6.47
N TYR A 232 28.78 10.82 7.01
CA TYR A 232 27.84 11.74 7.65
C TYR A 232 27.73 11.48 9.15
N GLU A 233 27.69 12.55 9.93
CA GLU A 233 27.37 12.53 11.36
C GLU A 233 26.02 13.21 11.58
N ARG A 234 25.22 12.70 12.52
CA ARG A 234 24.00 13.37 12.97
C ARG A 234 24.34 14.34 14.08
N ARG A 235 24.01 15.62 13.88
CA ARG A 235 24.17 16.68 14.89
C ARG A 235 22.81 17.28 15.21
N THR A 236 22.62 17.63 16.47
CA THR A 236 21.42 18.34 16.92
C THR A 236 21.68 19.83 16.90
N ARG A 237 20.78 20.60 16.28
CA ARG A 237 20.80 22.06 16.31
C ARG A 237 19.50 22.57 16.94
N THR A 238 19.64 23.55 17.82
CA THR A 238 18.48 24.27 18.37
C THR A 238 17.96 25.25 17.32
N VAL A 239 16.70 25.12 16.95
CA VAL A 239 16.01 26.03 16.04
C VAL A 239 14.88 26.71 16.82
N THR A 240 14.81 28.03 16.70
CA THR A 240 13.71 28.83 17.26
C THR A 240 12.74 29.17 16.15
N GLU A 241 11.47 28.82 16.36
CA GLU A 241 10.37 29.10 15.43
C GLU A 241 9.26 29.83 16.20
N ASP A 242 8.58 30.76 15.53
CA ASP A 242 7.46 31.50 16.11
C ASP A 242 6.15 30.73 15.94
N GLU A 243 5.54 30.33 17.05
CA GLU A 243 4.23 29.69 17.06
C GLU A 243 3.13 30.72 17.37
N PRO A 244 1.98 30.72 16.66
CA PRO A 244 0.90 31.67 16.92
C PRO A 244 0.23 31.41 18.28
N VAL A 245 -0.05 32.48 19.01
CA VAL A 245 -0.81 32.45 20.28
C VAL A 245 -2.21 33.00 20.03
N TYR A 246 -3.23 32.26 20.45
CA TYR A 246 -4.63 32.61 20.27
C TYR A 246 -5.32 32.92 21.60
N ARG A 247 -6.30 33.82 21.54
CA ARG A 247 -7.29 34.06 22.59
C ARG A 247 -8.69 33.71 22.05
N ASP A 248 -9.48 33.10 22.92
CA ASP A 248 -10.87 32.77 22.66
C ASP A 248 -11.76 33.97 23.02
N ASP A 249 -12.41 34.57 22.01
CA ASP A 249 -13.35 35.68 22.17
C ASP A 249 -14.80 35.16 21.98
N PRO A 250 -15.56 34.90 23.07
CA PRO A 250 -16.92 34.40 22.96
C PRO A 250 -17.85 35.47 22.37
N VAL A 251 -18.60 35.09 21.33
CA VAL A 251 -19.62 35.93 20.71
C VAL A 251 -20.98 35.53 21.25
N TYR A 252 -21.63 36.46 21.93
CA TYR A 252 -22.96 36.26 22.50
C TYR A 252 -24.03 36.67 21.48
N LYS A 253 -25.10 35.88 21.41
CA LYS A 253 -26.35 36.25 20.73
C LYS A 253 -27.54 35.94 21.63
N ASP A 254 -28.69 36.48 21.26
CA ASP A 254 -29.95 36.19 21.93
C ASP A 254 -30.44 34.79 21.58
N TRP A 255 -30.56 33.94 22.59
CA TRP A 255 -31.30 32.68 22.54
C TRP A 255 -32.74 32.94 22.95
N CYS A 256 -33.65 32.80 22.00
CA CYS A 256 -35.06 33.15 22.14
C CYS A 256 -35.91 31.92 22.41
N LYS A 257 -36.79 32.01 23.41
CA LYS A 257 -37.96 31.13 23.56
C LYS A 257 -39.15 31.81 22.89
N TYR A 258 -39.84 31.11 21.99
CA TYR A 258 -40.91 31.68 21.19
C TYR A 258 -42.07 30.70 21.00
N GLU A 259 -43.27 31.23 20.80
CA GLU A 259 -44.45 30.49 20.37
C GLU A 259 -44.60 30.54 18.86
N ILE A 260 -44.97 29.43 18.24
CA ILE A 260 -45.33 29.39 16.82
C ILE A 260 -46.50 28.44 16.62
N GLU A 261 -47.41 28.83 15.73
CA GLU A 261 -48.47 27.93 15.28
C GLU A 261 -47.95 27.11 14.11
N GLU A 262 -47.96 25.79 14.26
CA GLU A 262 -47.56 24.88 13.19
C GLU A 262 -48.26 23.53 13.33
N TRP A 263 -48.27 22.80 12.21
CA TRP A 263 -48.69 21.41 12.21
C TRP A 263 -47.60 20.57 12.86
N HIS A 264 -47.95 19.85 13.92
CA HIS A 264 -47.08 18.86 14.54
C HIS A 264 -47.83 17.54 14.67
N ARG A 265 -47.07 16.45 14.76
CA ARG A 265 -47.65 15.11 14.92
C ARG A 265 -48.30 14.99 16.30
N ASP A 266 -49.61 14.74 16.33
CA ASP A 266 -50.40 14.57 17.56
C ASP A 266 -50.53 13.09 17.91
N ARG A 267 -51.03 12.29 16.97
CA ARG A 267 -51.25 10.84 17.17
C ARG A 267 -51.07 10.04 15.89
N THR A 268 -51.14 8.72 16.03
CA THR A 268 -51.08 7.77 14.92
C THR A 268 -52.26 6.82 15.03
N GLU A 269 -53.14 6.85 14.03
CA GLU A 269 -54.21 5.88 13.90
C GLU A 269 -53.67 4.62 13.20
N ARG A 270 -54.05 3.45 13.71
CA ARG A 270 -53.53 2.15 13.23
C ARG A 270 -54.68 1.20 12.91
N ALA A 271 -54.56 0.53 11.77
CA ALA A 271 -55.33 -0.66 11.45
C ALA A 271 -54.36 -1.81 11.14
N SER A 272 -54.65 -3.00 11.65
CA SER A 272 -53.87 -4.20 11.40
C SER A 272 -54.73 -5.44 11.52
N ALA A 273 -54.53 -6.41 10.65
CA ALA A 273 -55.18 -7.71 10.75
C ALA A 273 -54.31 -8.83 10.16
N ALA A 274 -54.62 -10.06 10.55
CA ALA A 274 -54.01 -11.29 10.02
C ALA A 274 -54.88 -11.89 8.89
N ASP A 275 -55.25 -11.05 7.92
CA ASP A 275 -56.09 -11.42 6.77
C ASP A 275 -55.54 -10.80 5.46
N ALA A 276 -56.20 -11.09 4.34
CA ALA A 276 -55.83 -10.58 3.02
C ALA A 276 -56.56 -9.29 2.62
N THR A 277 -57.17 -8.58 3.58
CA THR A 277 -58.08 -7.43 3.32
C THR A 277 -57.59 -6.13 3.98
N PRO A 278 -56.49 -5.53 3.47
CA PRO A 278 -55.92 -4.34 4.05
C PRO A 278 -56.79 -3.12 3.81
N HIS A 279 -57.11 -2.41 4.88
CA HIS A 279 -57.84 -1.15 4.85
C HIS A 279 -57.07 -0.09 5.64
N TRP A 280 -57.34 1.18 5.32
CA TRP A 280 -56.78 2.28 6.10
C TRP A 280 -57.60 2.47 7.39
N PRO A 281 -56.96 2.79 8.53
CA PRO A 281 -57.68 3.15 9.74
C PRO A 281 -58.56 4.38 9.49
N GLN A 282 -59.70 4.44 10.18
CA GLN A 282 -60.58 5.62 10.12
C GLN A 282 -60.01 6.72 11.01
N THR A 283 -59.72 7.87 10.42
CA THR A 283 -59.29 9.07 11.15
C THR A 283 -60.51 9.84 11.64
N ARG A 284 -60.67 9.96 12.95
CA ARG A 284 -61.67 10.86 13.55
C ARG A 284 -61.03 12.22 13.74
N LEU A 285 -61.07 13.05 12.70
CA LEU A 285 -60.47 14.38 12.72
C LEU A 285 -61.40 15.38 13.43
N SER A 286 -60.86 16.08 14.41
CA SER A 286 -61.50 17.19 15.11
C SER A 286 -61.37 18.44 14.24
N GLY A 287 -62.50 18.95 13.73
CA GLY A 287 -62.56 19.92 12.63
C GLY A 287 -61.55 21.07 12.67
N GLY A 288 -61.03 21.42 11.49
CA GLY A 288 -60.19 22.60 11.19
C GLY A 288 -58.78 22.61 11.76
N LYS A 289 -58.54 21.92 12.89
CA LYS A 289 -57.25 21.88 13.60
C LYS A 289 -56.54 20.53 13.51
N GLU A 290 -57.17 19.50 12.96
CA GLU A 290 -56.52 18.22 12.69
C GLU A 290 -56.53 17.92 11.19
N ARG A 291 -55.46 17.27 10.70
CA ARG A 291 -55.35 16.79 9.32
C ARG A 291 -54.64 15.45 9.28
N GLU A 292 -54.83 14.71 8.20
CA GLU A 292 -54.00 13.55 7.92
C GLU A 292 -52.58 14.00 7.51
N GLY A 293 -51.59 13.44 8.17
CA GLY A 293 -50.19 13.54 7.82
C GLY A 293 -49.74 12.34 7.01
N LYS A 294 -48.56 11.82 7.34
CA LYS A 294 -47.93 10.72 6.60
C LYS A 294 -48.72 9.42 6.75
N ARG A 295 -48.97 8.76 5.62
CA ARG A 295 -49.47 7.38 5.57
C ARG A 295 -48.29 6.41 5.50
N SER A 296 -48.35 5.32 6.24
CA SER A 296 -47.35 4.24 6.20
C SER A 296 -48.03 2.88 6.16
N GLU A 297 -47.43 1.94 5.43
CA GLU A 297 -47.95 0.59 5.27
C GLU A 297 -46.82 -0.44 5.37
N ALA A 298 -47.12 -1.56 6.02
CA ALA A 298 -46.22 -2.68 6.20
C ALA A 298 -47.00 -3.98 6.00
N TYR A 299 -46.44 -4.88 5.20
CA TYR A 299 -47.04 -6.17 4.90
C TYR A 299 -46.10 -7.29 5.31
N LEU A 300 -46.68 -8.39 5.79
CA LEU A 300 -45.97 -9.59 6.16
C LEU A 300 -46.64 -10.79 5.49
N ALA A 301 -45.82 -11.63 4.89
CA ALA A 301 -46.20 -12.94 4.38
C ALA A 301 -45.30 -13.98 5.06
N VAL A 302 -45.91 -14.97 5.70
CA VAL A 302 -45.19 -16.05 6.37
C VAL A 302 -45.39 -17.33 5.58
N PHE A 303 -44.29 -17.88 5.12
CA PHE A 303 -44.25 -19.12 4.35
C PHE A 303 -43.76 -20.27 5.22
N LYS A 304 -44.16 -21.50 4.87
CA LYS A 304 -43.66 -22.74 5.49
C LYS A 304 -42.97 -23.59 4.44
N ASP A 305 -41.80 -24.12 4.81
CA ASP A 305 -41.15 -25.15 4.01
C ASP A 305 -41.70 -26.55 4.34
N GLU A 306 -41.25 -27.56 3.59
CA GLU A 306 -41.66 -28.96 3.78
C GLU A 306 -41.35 -29.51 5.19
N LYS A 307 -40.39 -28.89 5.90
CA LYS A 307 -40.01 -29.25 7.27
C LYS A 307 -40.81 -28.48 8.32
N GLY A 308 -41.76 -27.63 7.89
CA GLY A 308 -42.59 -26.80 8.75
C GLY A 308 -41.88 -25.56 9.30
N LYS A 309 -40.66 -25.24 8.85
CA LYS A 309 -39.97 -24.02 9.28
C LYS A 309 -40.64 -22.81 8.64
N GLU A 310 -40.88 -21.79 9.45
CA GLU A 310 -41.47 -20.53 9.01
C GLU A 310 -40.42 -19.55 8.47
N TRP A 311 -40.80 -18.84 7.40
CA TRP A 311 -39.99 -17.84 6.73
C TRP A 311 -40.80 -16.56 6.55
N GLU A 312 -40.29 -15.45 7.07
CA GLU A 312 -40.94 -14.15 6.99
C GLU A 312 -40.46 -13.37 5.77
N TRP A 313 -41.41 -12.77 5.05
CA TRP A 313 -41.16 -11.83 3.98
C TRP A 313 -41.95 -10.55 4.22
N LYS A 314 -41.30 -9.39 3.99
CA LYS A 314 -41.90 -8.06 4.08
C LYS A 314 -42.03 -7.43 2.68
N PRO A 315 -42.98 -7.90 1.86
CA PRO A 315 -43.16 -7.41 0.50
C PRO A 315 -43.76 -5.99 0.41
N PRO A 316 -43.61 -5.31 -0.73
CA PRO A 316 -44.47 -4.17 -1.08
C PRO A 316 -45.92 -4.64 -1.34
N PHE A 317 -46.88 -3.71 -1.25
CA PHE A 317 -48.32 -4.02 -1.40
C PHE A 317 -48.64 -4.79 -2.68
N ASP A 318 -48.04 -4.40 -3.81
CA ASP A 318 -48.32 -5.01 -5.11
C ASP A 318 -47.95 -6.49 -5.19
N SER A 319 -46.90 -6.92 -4.48
CA SER A 319 -46.52 -8.32 -4.41
C SER A 319 -47.37 -9.08 -3.38
N TRP A 320 -47.76 -8.41 -2.30
CA TRP A 320 -48.55 -9.01 -1.22
C TRP A 320 -50.01 -9.27 -1.62
N LYS A 321 -50.65 -8.34 -2.35
CA LYS A 321 -52.09 -8.42 -2.70
C LYS A 321 -52.47 -9.61 -3.58
N GLY A 322 -51.50 -10.19 -4.30
CA GLY A 322 -51.68 -11.35 -5.15
C GLY A 322 -51.49 -12.69 -4.44
N LEU A 323 -51.14 -12.68 -3.14
CA LEU A 323 -50.87 -13.89 -2.39
C LEU A 323 -52.15 -14.51 -1.82
N ALA A 324 -52.28 -15.82 -1.94
CA ALA A 324 -53.39 -16.61 -1.42
C ALA A 324 -52.85 -17.64 -0.41
N VAL A 325 -53.42 -17.63 0.79
CA VAL A 325 -53.03 -18.56 1.87
C VAL A 325 -53.31 -20.00 1.42
N GLY A 326 -52.37 -20.90 1.68
CA GLY A 326 -52.41 -22.29 1.25
C GLY A 326 -51.84 -22.57 -0.15
N GLN A 327 -51.54 -21.54 -0.95
CA GLN A 327 -50.85 -21.72 -2.23
C GLN A 327 -49.33 -21.84 -2.06
N THR A 328 -48.70 -22.59 -2.95
CA THR A 328 -47.25 -22.75 -3.01
C THR A 328 -46.66 -21.76 -3.99
N TYR A 329 -45.68 -20.98 -3.52
CA TYR A 329 -44.96 -19.99 -4.31
C TYR A 329 -43.49 -20.37 -4.40
N LYS A 330 -42.88 -20.08 -5.54
CA LYS A 330 -41.42 -20.12 -5.68
C LYS A 330 -40.86 -18.79 -5.17
N LEU A 331 -39.99 -18.83 -4.18
CA LEU A 331 -39.40 -17.67 -3.53
C LEU A 331 -37.89 -17.63 -3.74
N ASP A 332 -37.38 -16.44 -4.02
CA ASP A 332 -35.95 -16.16 -4.08
C ASP A 332 -35.43 -15.96 -2.65
N VAL A 333 -34.66 -16.93 -2.15
CA VAL A 333 -34.08 -16.88 -0.80
C VAL A 333 -32.60 -16.58 -0.88
N SER A 334 -32.18 -15.50 -0.20
CA SER A 334 -30.76 -15.15 -0.07
C SER A 334 -30.00 -16.18 0.76
N ARG A 335 -28.68 -16.28 0.54
CA ARG A 335 -27.83 -17.19 1.33
C ARG A 335 -27.80 -16.89 2.83
N LEU A 336 -28.17 -15.68 3.25
CA LEU A 336 -28.32 -15.28 4.66
C LEU A 336 -29.68 -15.68 5.27
N GLY A 337 -30.55 -16.32 4.49
CA GLY A 337 -31.83 -16.85 4.99
C GLY A 337 -33.00 -15.86 4.96
N GLY A 338 -32.90 -14.77 4.20
CA GLY A 338 -34.02 -13.84 3.97
C GLY A 338 -34.67 -14.01 2.60
N ILE A 339 -36.00 -13.92 2.53
CA ILE A 339 -36.76 -13.91 1.27
C ILE A 339 -36.58 -12.55 0.58
N GLN A 340 -36.15 -12.55 -0.68
CA GLN A 340 -35.92 -11.37 -1.51
C GLN A 340 -37.11 -11.04 -2.41
N GLY A 341 -37.88 -12.04 -2.85
CA GLY A 341 -39.01 -11.86 -3.74
C GLY A 341 -39.70 -13.16 -4.13
N LEU A 342 -40.77 -13.04 -4.93
CA LEU A 342 -41.28 -14.15 -5.74
C LEU A 342 -40.30 -14.40 -6.89
N ALA A 343 -39.96 -15.66 -7.13
CA ALA A 343 -39.17 -16.06 -8.30
C ALA A 343 -39.94 -15.73 -9.59
N LYS A 344 -39.22 -15.28 -10.62
CA LYS A 344 -39.79 -14.89 -11.91
C LYS A 344 -40.17 -16.05 -12.80
#